data_AF-A0A7J7LYY7-F1
#
_entry.id   AF-A0A7J7LYY7-F1
#
_cell.length_a   1.000
_cell.length_b   1.000
_cell.length_c   1.000
_cell.angle_alpha   90.00
_cell.angle_beta   90.00
_cell.angle_gamma   90.00
#
_symmetry.space_group_name_H-M   'P 1'
#
loop_
_entity.id
_entity.type
_entity.pdbx_description
1 polymer ?
#
loop_
_entity_poly.entity_id
_entity_poly.type
_entity_poly.pdbx_seq_one_letter_code
_entity_poly.pdbx_strand_id
1 'polypeptide(L)'
;MEVLARQVGYEVVVFDRPGWGLTSPPRKNVWEENQLPNPYKLKTQVDLLLSFCLEMGLSSVVLVGHDDGAQEFGNPKHVSTPACYSVASNPNSASDFLDLDVVLFLGVSPMVQIRGIVFIGVSLSREVIPAFARILLRTTLGKKHLVWPLLRTEITQVVNQRSWYDVTKLTTEVLNLYKVPLCVEGWDEALHEIGKLSSETFLSTQKVVILLKSLEDLPVLVLVVAGAEDALVSLKYFQVMASKLVNSVSLTVLQGPVLAEVHQRINPWICQVL
;
A
#
# COMPACT_ATOMS: atom_id res chain seq x y z
N MET A 1 -8.09 11.38 -14.40
CA MET A 1 -8.22 12.00 -13.07
C MET A 1 -9.16 13.20 -13.06
N GLU A 2 -9.09 14.11 -14.03
CA GLU A 2 -9.97 15.29 -14.10
C GLU A 2 -11.48 14.96 -14.07
N VAL A 3 -11.92 13.91 -14.76
CA VAL A 3 -13.32 13.44 -14.70
C VAL A 3 -13.73 13.02 -13.29
N LEU A 4 -12.85 12.30 -12.58
CA LEU A 4 -13.11 11.86 -11.22
C LEU A 4 -13.12 13.04 -10.25
N ALA A 5 -12.14 13.95 -10.36
CA ALA A 5 -12.09 15.18 -9.57
C ALA A 5 -13.35 16.02 -9.72
N ARG A 6 -13.85 16.19 -10.95
CA ARG A 6 -15.13 16.86 -11.22
C ARG A 6 -16.33 16.14 -10.61
N GLN A 7 -16.32 14.80 -10.56
CA GLN A 7 -17.40 14.00 -9.99
C GLN A 7 -17.43 14.06 -8.45
N VAL A 8 -16.27 14.05 -7.79
CA VAL A 8 -16.21 14.14 -6.33
C VAL A 8 -16.24 15.58 -5.81
N GLY A 9 -15.90 16.56 -6.66
CA GLY A 9 -15.78 17.97 -6.25
C GLY A 9 -14.51 18.27 -5.45
N TYR A 10 -13.56 17.33 -5.44
CA TYR A 10 -12.28 17.42 -4.72
C TYR A 10 -11.11 17.18 -5.67
N GLU A 11 -9.94 17.67 -5.30
CA GLU A 11 -8.70 17.31 -5.99
C GLU A 11 -8.42 15.82 -5.79
N VAL A 12 -8.05 15.14 -6.88
CA VAL A 12 -7.71 13.71 -6.81
C VAL A 12 -6.31 13.51 -7.33
N VAL A 13 -5.44 13.10 -6.42
CA VAL A 13 -4.04 12.85 -6.69
C VAL A 13 -3.78 11.34 -6.70
N VAL A 14 -3.09 10.87 -7.73
CA VAL A 14 -2.60 9.49 -7.84
C VAL A 14 -1.12 9.58 -8.13
N PHE A 15 -0.34 8.78 -7.43
CA PHE A 15 1.12 8.80 -7.54
C PHE A 15 1.66 7.39 -7.62
N ASP A 16 2.81 7.26 -8.28
CA ASP A 16 3.55 6.02 -8.39
C ASP A 16 4.61 5.99 -7.28
N ARG A 17 4.64 4.92 -6.49
CA ARG A 17 5.65 4.71 -5.45
C ARG A 17 7.01 4.34 -6.05
N PRO A 18 8.12 4.57 -5.34
CA PRO A 18 9.42 4.02 -5.73
C PRO A 18 9.35 2.53 -6.07
N GLY A 19 9.80 2.16 -7.27
CA GLY A 19 9.78 0.78 -7.76
C GLY A 19 8.50 0.36 -8.49
N TRP A 20 7.50 1.23 -8.57
CA TRP A 20 6.24 1.00 -9.26
C TRP A 20 5.95 2.10 -10.27
N GLY A 21 5.14 1.77 -11.28
CA GLY A 21 4.72 2.72 -12.30
C GLY A 21 5.89 3.40 -13.02
N LEU A 22 5.79 4.72 -13.20
CA LEU A 22 6.80 5.52 -13.90
C LEU A 22 7.75 6.28 -12.97
N THR A 23 7.58 6.14 -11.65
CA THR A 23 8.52 6.72 -10.69
C THR A 23 9.86 6.03 -10.79
N SER A 24 10.90 6.82 -11.10
CA SER A 24 12.26 6.32 -11.22
C SER A 24 12.72 5.68 -9.89
N PRO A 25 13.10 4.40 -9.89
CA PRO A 25 13.52 3.72 -8.68
C PRO A 25 14.85 4.29 -8.15
N PRO A 26 14.93 4.71 -6.87
CA PRO A 26 16.19 5.16 -6.30
C PRO A 26 17.20 4.01 -6.32
N ARG A 27 18.34 4.25 -6.97
CA ARG A 27 19.43 3.26 -7.03
C ARG A 27 19.99 3.02 -5.63
N LYS A 28 20.32 1.76 -5.36
CA LYS A 28 20.80 1.29 -4.06
C LYS A 28 21.98 2.10 -3.51
N ASN A 29 22.98 2.32 -4.35
CA ASN A 29 24.16 3.09 -3.99
C ASN A 29 23.83 4.53 -3.57
N VAL A 30 22.82 5.17 -4.19
CA VAL A 30 22.46 6.56 -3.88
C VAL A 30 21.97 6.71 -2.44
N TRP A 31 21.11 5.82 -1.94
CA TRP A 31 20.64 5.93 -0.57
C TRP A 31 21.60 5.30 0.45
N GLU A 32 22.37 4.27 0.09
CA GLU A 32 23.39 3.72 1.00
C GLU A 32 24.56 4.68 1.23
N GLU A 33 25.12 5.29 0.18
CA GLU A 33 26.26 6.22 0.28
C GLU A 33 25.87 7.49 1.05
N ASN A 34 24.64 7.96 0.87
CA ASN A 34 24.12 9.13 1.58
C ASN A 34 23.51 8.79 2.96
N GLN A 35 23.63 7.54 3.43
CA GLN A 35 23.07 7.07 4.70
C GLN A 35 21.57 7.35 4.86
N LEU A 36 20.84 7.35 3.74
CA LEU A 36 19.40 7.53 3.69
C LEU A 36 18.67 6.21 4.00
N PRO A 37 17.45 6.28 4.55
CA PRO A 37 16.66 5.08 4.79
C PRO A 37 16.30 4.38 3.46
N ASN A 38 16.21 3.05 3.49
CA ASN A 38 15.85 2.27 2.31
C ASN A 38 14.42 2.65 1.86
N PRO A 39 14.25 3.18 0.62
CA PRO A 39 12.97 3.71 0.14
C PRO A 39 11.89 2.65 -0.04
N TYR A 40 12.25 1.36 -0.08
CA TYR A 40 11.31 0.25 -0.25
C TYR A 40 10.80 -0.31 1.09
N LYS A 41 11.30 0.20 2.22
CA LYS A 41 10.75 -0.15 3.54
C LYS A 41 9.42 0.54 3.75
N LEU A 42 8.50 -0.19 4.36
CA LEU A 42 7.11 0.25 4.57
C LEU A 42 7.04 1.62 5.26
N LYS A 43 7.81 1.79 6.33
CA LYS A 43 7.87 3.05 7.06
C LYS A 43 8.40 4.22 6.21
N THR A 44 9.42 3.98 5.38
CA THR A 44 9.95 5.02 4.49
C THR A 44 8.95 5.39 3.40
N GLN A 45 8.14 4.44 2.92
CA GLN A 45 7.06 4.75 1.99
C GLN A 45 5.98 5.63 2.62
N VAL A 46 5.63 5.41 3.90
CA VAL A 46 4.73 6.30 4.65
C VAL A 46 5.31 7.70 4.78
N ASP A 47 6.59 7.81 5.14
CA ASP A 47 7.28 9.11 5.25
C ASP A 47 7.29 9.84 3.88
N LEU A 48 7.51 9.10 2.79
CA LEU A 48 7.45 9.62 1.43
C LEU A 48 6.04 10.07 1.02
N LEU A 49 4.99 9.32 1.38
CA LEU A 49 3.60 9.71 1.15
C LEU A 49 3.26 11.01 1.86
N LEU A 50 3.62 11.14 3.15
CA LEU A 50 3.36 12.37 3.90
C LEU A 50 4.16 13.55 3.34
N SER A 51 5.42 13.34 2.97
CA SER A 51 6.25 14.35 2.31
C SER A 51 5.67 14.78 0.97
N PHE A 52 5.18 13.82 0.18
CA PHE A 52 4.48 14.08 -1.08
C PHE A 52 3.23 14.93 -0.87
N CYS A 53 2.40 14.61 0.14
CA CYS A 53 1.25 15.44 0.47
C CYS A 53 1.66 16.88 0.81
N LEU A 54 2.72 17.07 1.58
CA LEU A 54 3.23 18.40 1.94
C LEU A 54 3.75 19.19 0.74
N GLU A 55 4.57 18.57 -0.11
CA GLU A 55 5.09 19.19 -1.33
C GLU A 55 3.98 19.56 -2.32
N MET A 56 2.91 18.75 -2.36
CA MET A 56 1.72 19.04 -3.16
C MET A 56 0.76 20.05 -2.51
N GLY A 57 1.05 20.53 -1.30
CA GLY A 57 0.21 21.48 -0.57
C GLY A 57 -1.09 20.87 -0.02
N LEU A 58 -1.17 19.55 0.12
CA LEU A 58 -2.32 18.82 0.63
C LEU A 58 -2.33 18.82 2.17
N SER A 59 -3.24 19.59 2.77
CA SER A 59 -3.36 19.74 4.23
C SER A 59 -4.46 18.92 4.86
N SER A 60 -5.44 18.46 4.09
CA SER A 60 -6.55 17.60 4.54
C SER A 60 -6.86 16.57 3.46
N VAL A 61 -6.70 15.29 3.78
CA VAL A 61 -6.74 14.21 2.78
C VAL A 61 -7.61 13.03 3.21
N VAL A 62 -8.16 12.33 2.22
CA VAL A 62 -8.65 10.96 2.37
C VAL A 62 -7.69 10.05 1.61
N LEU A 63 -7.16 9.05 2.30
CA LEU A 63 -6.21 8.11 1.73
C LEU A 63 -6.96 6.92 1.15
N VAL A 64 -6.68 6.54 -0.10
CA VAL A 64 -7.32 5.41 -0.76
C VAL A 64 -6.24 4.39 -1.13
N GLY A 65 -6.29 3.21 -0.51
CA GLY A 65 -5.37 2.09 -0.74
C GLY A 65 -6.04 0.92 -1.44
N HIS A 66 -5.33 0.34 -2.40
CA HIS A 66 -5.73 -0.90 -3.07
C HIS A 66 -4.64 -1.97 -2.97
N ASP A 67 -5.01 -3.19 -2.58
CA ASP A 67 -4.11 -4.34 -2.38
C ASP A 67 -2.85 -3.97 -1.55
N ASP A 68 -1.64 -4.06 -2.12
CA ASP A 68 -0.37 -3.68 -1.47
C ASP A 68 -0.27 -2.18 -1.13
N GLY A 69 -0.95 -1.32 -1.88
CA GLY A 69 -0.98 0.12 -1.59
C GLY A 69 -1.62 0.43 -0.24
N ALA A 70 -2.38 -0.50 0.32
CA ALA A 70 -2.97 -0.35 1.63
C ALA A 70 -2.13 -0.87 2.81
N GLN A 71 -1.14 -1.74 2.54
CA GLN A 71 -0.24 -2.23 3.60
C GLN A 71 0.63 -1.09 4.16
N GLU A 72 0.82 -0.02 3.39
CA GLU A 72 1.54 1.19 3.82
C GLU A 72 0.88 1.89 5.00
N PHE A 73 -0.44 1.82 5.11
CA PHE A 73 -1.15 2.41 6.23
C PHE A 73 -0.95 1.63 7.55
N GLY A 74 -0.10 0.58 7.57
CA GLY A 74 -0.03 -0.41 8.65
C GLY A 74 1.36 -0.84 9.15
N ASN A 75 2.36 0.04 9.29
CA ASN A 75 3.58 -0.26 10.10
C ASN A 75 4.45 0.97 10.50
N PRO A 76 4.77 1.22 11.80
CA PRO A 76 5.66 2.28 12.32
C PRO A 76 7.05 1.82 12.80
N LYS A 77 8.06 2.67 12.58
CA LYS A 77 9.05 3.05 13.63
C LYS A 77 9.92 4.26 13.28
N HIS A 78 9.94 5.27 14.17
CA HIS A 78 10.77 6.49 14.26
C HIS A 78 10.27 7.77 13.57
N VAL A 79 9.59 8.61 14.35
CA VAL A 79 9.57 10.07 14.13
C VAL A 79 10.73 10.65 14.95
N SER A 80 11.62 11.36 14.28
CA SER A 80 12.52 12.32 14.92
C SER A 80 12.09 13.69 14.44
N THR A 81 11.49 14.47 15.33
CA THR A 81 11.34 15.93 15.22
C THR A 81 12.71 16.61 15.05
N PRO A 82 12.78 17.87 14.57
CA PRO A 82 14.04 18.59 14.54
C PRO A 82 14.48 18.91 15.98
N ALA A 83 15.73 18.55 16.30
CA ALA A 83 16.47 18.85 17.53
C ALA A 83 16.03 18.15 18.85
N CYS A 84 16.89 17.24 19.34
CA CYS A 84 17.53 17.20 20.67
C CYS A 84 17.74 15.75 21.19
N TYR A 85 18.92 15.49 21.75
CA TYR A 85 19.41 14.21 22.27
C TYR A 85 18.67 13.73 23.54
N SER A 86 18.57 12.41 23.75
CA SER A 86 19.26 11.73 24.87
C SER A 86 19.17 10.19 24.77
N VAL A 87 20.18 9.55 25.36
CA VAL A 87 20.55 8.14 25.28
C VAL A 87 20.14 7.41 26.58
N ALA A 88 19.90 6.10 26.43
CA ALA A 88 19.91 5.00 27.40
C ALA A 88 18.64 4.69 28.21
N SER A 89 18.08 3.51 27.95
CA SER A 89 18.04 2.42 28.94
C SER A 89 17.74 1.05 28.29
N ASN A 90 18.73 0.16 28.40
CA ASN A 90 18.76 -1.31 28.35
C ASN A 90 18.00 -2.12 27.27
N PRO A 91 18.67 -3.05 26.56
CA PRO A 91 18.09 -3.88 25.51
C PRO A 91 17.61 -5.20 26.10
N ASN A 92 16.31 -5.50 26.02
CA ASN A 92 15.78 -6.86 25.95
C ASN A 92 14.27 -6.74 25.66
N SER A 93 13.81 -7.36 24.57
CA SER A 93 12.41 -7.38 24.04
C SER A 93 11.89 -6.13 23.29
N ALA A 94 12.72 -5.46 22.49
CA ALA A 94 12.36 -4.23 21.76
C ALA A 94 11.60 -4.41 20.41
N SER A 95 11.08 -5.61 20.08
CA SER A 95 10.41 -5.88 18.79
C SER A 95 8.89 -5.68 18.80
N ASP A 96 8.26 -5.60 19.97
CA ASP A 96 6.82 -5.88 20.08
C ASP A 96 5.94 -4.63 20.27
N PHE A 97 6.54 -3.47 20.54
CA PHE A 97 5.82 -2.22 20.88
C PHE A 97 5.71 -1.21 19.72
N LEU A 98 6.08 -1.62 18.51
CA LEU A 98 6.42 -0.70 17.43
C LEU A 98 5.30 -0.47 16.45
N ASP A 99 4.35 -1.40 16.40
CA ASP A 99 3.30 -1.47 15.39
C ASP A 99 2.16 -0.43 15.58
N LEU A 100 2.08 0.24 16.75
CA LEU A 100 0.95 1.07 17.18
C LEU A 100 0.99 2.55 16.76
N ASP A 101 2.19 3.12 16.56
CA ASP A 101 2.41 4.57 16.50
C ASP A 101 2.05 5.26 15.15
N VAL A 102 1.99 4.55 14.01
CA VAL A 102 1.64 5.12 12.68
C VAL A 102 0.15 5.34 12.53
N VAL A 103 -0.66 4.47 13.13
CA VAL A 103 -2.10 4.70 13.22
C VAL A 103 -2.33 6.02 13.96
N LEU A 104 -1.67 6.20 15.12
CA LEU A 104 -1.65 7.51 15.81
C LEU A 104 -1.11 8.64 14.92
N PHE A 105 -0.04 8.44 14.15
CA PHE A 105 0.56 9.50 13.32
C PHE A 105 -0.32 9.93 12.14
N LEU A 106 -1.05 9.01 11.51
CA LEU A 106 -2.05 9.34 10.49
C LEU A 106 -3.16 10.23 11.09
N GLY A 107 -3.53 10.03 12.35
CA GLY A 107 -4.47 10.90 13.07
C GLY A 107 -3.87 12.20 13.64
N VAL A 108 -2.53 12.34 13.71
CA VAL A 108 -1.86 13.35 14.55
C VAL A 108 -0.78 14.17 13.82
N SER A 109 -0.50 13.92 12.53
CA SER A 109 0.42 14.79 11.77
C SER A 109 -0.13 16.24 11.76
N PRO A 110 0.56 17.22 12.37
CA PRO A 110 0.04 18.58 12.50
C PRO A 110 -0.01 19.33 11.16
N MET A 111 0.62 18.78 10.11
CA MET A 111 0.74 19.42 8.80
C MET A 111 -0.18 18.79 7.73
N VAL A 112 -0.55 17.52 7.87
CA VAL A 112 -1.50 16.82 6.98
C VAL A 112 -2.54 16.10 7.82
N GLN A 113 -3.77 16.59 7.79
CA GLN A 113 -4.89 15.99 8.50
C GLN A 113 -5.51 14.88 7.65
N ILE A 114 -5.47 13.64 8.14
CA ILE A 114 -6.14 12.53 7.46
C ILE A 114 -7.56 12.41 8.01
N ARG A 115 -8.53 12.67 7.15
CA ARG A 115 -9.96 12.66 7.50
C ARG A 115 -10.55 11.26 7.41
N GLY A 116 -10.04 10.45 6.49
CA GLY A 116 -10.47 9.07 6.34
C GLY A 116 -9.50 8.20 5.55
N ILE A 117 -9.70 6.89 5.66
CA ILE A 117 -8.92 5.88 4.96
C ILE A 117 -9.90 4.93 4.25
N VAL A 118 -9.66 4.66 2.98
CA VAL A 118 -10.45 3.72 2.18
C VAL A 118 -9.56 2.55 1.76
N PHE A 119 -9.94 1.35 2.16
CA PHE A 119 -9.28 0.10 1.81
C PHE A 119 -10.08 -0.66 0.76
N ILE A 120 -9.52 -0.87 -0.43
CA ILE A 120 -10.17 -1.59 -1.54
C ILE A 120 -9.41 -2.89 -1.81
N GLY A 121 -10.06 -4.05 -1.67
CA GLY A 121 -9.43 -5.34 -2.03
C GLY A 121 -8.21 -5.70 -1.17
N VAL A 122 -8.14 -5.17 0.05
CA VAL A 122 -6.94 -5.24 0.90
C VAL A 122 -6.92 -6.49 1.77
N SER A 123 -5.77 -7.15 1.85
CA SER A 123 -5.49 -8.12 2.90
C SER A 123 -4.22 -7.76 3.66
N LEU A 124 -4.37 -7.50 4.96
CA LEU A 124 -3.26 -7.13 5.87
C LEU A 124 -2.42 -8.33 6.32
N SER A 125 -2.92 -9.54 6.05
CA SER A 125 -2.31 -10.80 6.51
C SER A 125 -2.18 -11.78 5.34
N ARG A 126 -1.91 -11.28 4.13
CA ARG A 126 -1.71 -12.11 2.94
C ARG A 126 -0.32 -11.83 2.37
N GLU A 127 0.33 -12.87 1.90
CA GLU A 127 1.56 -12.72 1.13
C GLU A 127 1.18 -12.29 -0.30
N VAL A 128 1.63 -11.10 -0.71
CA VAL A 128 1.25 -10.54 -2.03
C VAL A 128 2.22 -10.91 -3.14
N ILE A 129 3.46 -11.29 -2.80
CA ILE A 129 4.39 -11.86 -3.77
C ILE A 129 4.07 -13.35 -3.98
N PRO A 130 3.74 -13.79 -5.21
CA PRO A 130 3.49 -15.20 -5.49
C PRO A 130 4.66 -16.10 -5.09
N ALA A 131 4.38 -17.32 -4.62
CA ALA A 131 5.40 -18.25 -4.15
C ALA A 131 6.50 -18.51 -5.20
N PHE A 132 6.13 -18.61 -6.47
CA PHE A 132 7.08 -18.77 -7.58
C PHE A 132 7.99 -17.54 -7.76
N ALA A 133 7.41 -16.33 -7.75
CA ALA A 133 8.18 -15.08 -7.82
C ALA A 133 9.18 -14.97 -6.65
N ARG A 134 8.79 -15.37 -5.44
CA ARG A 134 9.69 -15.39 -4.27
C ARG A 134 10.87 -16.34 -4.43
N ILE A 135 10.65 -17.53 -5.00
CA ILE A 135 11.74 -18.47 -5.32
C ILE A 135 12.71 -17.82 -6.31
N LEU A 136 12.17 -17.19 -7.35
CA LEU A 136 12.95 -16.46 -8.35
C LEU A 136 13.74 -15.28 -7.74
N LEU A 137 13.15 -14.53 -6.84
CA LEU A 137 13.80 -13.38 -6.17
C LEU A 137 14.93 -13.80 -5.24
N ARG A 138 14.89 -15.03 -4.70
CA ARG A 138 15.91 -15.57 -3.78
C ARG A 138 17.07 -16.25 -4.50
N THR A 139 16.91 -16.67 -5.75
CA THR A 139 18.02 -17.33 -6.47
C THR A 139 19.09 -16.32 -6.91
N THR A 140 20.35 -16.75 -6.87
CA THR A 140 21.49 -16.02 -7.41
C THR A 140 21.79 -16.39 -8.86
N LEU A 141 21.14 -17.43 -9.40
CA LEU A 141 21.44 -18.00 -10.69
C LEU A 141 20.83 -17.17 -11.83
N GLY A 142 21.67 -16.71 -12.76
CA GLY A 142 21.22 -16.12 -14.02
C GLY A 142 20.29 -14.92 -13.86
N LYS A 143 20.49 -14.08 -12.83
CA LYS A 143 19.55 -12.98 -12.48
C LYS A 143 19.12 -12.15 -13.69
N LYS A 144 20.11 -11.65 -14.45
CA LYS A 144 19.88 -10.79 -15.62
C LYS A 144 19.23 -11.48 -16.82
N HIS A 145 19.57 -12.75 -17.09
CA HIS A 145 19.22 -13.41 -18.34
C HIS A 145 18.12 -14.47 -18.21
N LEU A 146 17.74 -14.86 -16.99
CA LEU A 146 16.75 -15.89 -16.71
C LEU A 146 15.69 -15.39 -15.72
N VAL A 147 16.11 -14.90 -14.56
CA VAL A 147 15.19 -14.53 -13.47
C VAL A 147 14.34 -13.32 -13.83
N TRP A 148 14.95 -12.23 -14.32
CA TRP A 148 14.18 -11.01 -14.65
C TRP A 148 13.19 -11.20 -15.80
N PRO A 149 13.53 -11.89 -16.91
CA PRO A 149 12.53 -12.21 -17.94
C PRO A 149 11.35 -13.05 -17.42
N LEU A 150 11.63 -14.02 -16.53
CA LEU A 150 10.58 -14.86 -15.93
C LEU A 150 9.69 -14.06 -14.97
N LEU A 151 10.27 -13.20 -14.13
CA LEU A 151 9.51 -12.33 -13.24
C LEU A 151 8.64 -11.33 -14.02
N ARG A 152 9.18 -10.74 -15.10
CA ARG A 152 8.39 -9.90 -16.02
C ARG A 152 7.23 -10.69 -16.63
N THR A 153 7.44 -11.94 -17.00
CA THR A 153 6.37 -12.80 -17.54
C THR A 153 5.31 -13.12 -16.47
N GLU A 154 5.73 -13.49 -15.27
CA GLU A 154 4.83 -13.77 -14.15
C GLU A 154 3.97 -12.54 -13.82
N ILE A 155 4.57 -11.35 -13.71
CA ILE A 155 3.85 -10.12 -13.39
C ILE A 155 2.91 -9.72 -14.54
N THR A 156 3.40 -9.71 -15.78
CA THR A 156 2.62 -9.15 -16.92
C THR A 156 1.51 -10.06 -17.41
N GLN A 157 1.74 -11.38 -17.42
CA GLN A 157 0.82 -12.34 -18.00
C GLN A 157 0.03 -13.06 -16.92
N VAL A 158 0.70 -13.59 -15.91
CA VAL A 158 0.08 -14.54 -14.97
C VAL A 158 -0.68 -13.80 -13.87
N VAL A 159 -0.02 -12.87 -13.18
CA VAL A 159 -0.63 -12.12 -12.07
C VAL A 159 -1.75 -11.23 -12.60
N ASN A 160 -1.51 -10.43 -13.65
CA ASN A 160 -2.56 -9.59 -14.23
C ASN A 160 -3.81 -10.38 -14.63
N GLN A 161 -3.67 -11.52 -15.31
CA GLN A 161 -4.84 -12.31 -15.69
C GLN A 161 -5.60 -12.87 -14.47
N ARG A 162 -4.90 -13.21 -13.38
CA ARG A 162 -5.53 -13.70 -12.14
C ARG A 162 -6.17 -12.59 -11.31
N SER A 163 -5.66 -11.37 -11.40
CA SER A 163 -6.13 -10.22 -10.62
C SER A 163 -7.35 -9.52 -11.22
N TRP A 164 -7.63 -9.72 -12.51
CA TRP A 164 -8.74 -9.08 -13.20
C TRP A 164 -10.04 -9.86 -13.02
N TYR A 165 -11.09 -9.20 -12.53
CA TYR A 165 -12.44 -9.76 -12.43
C TYR A 165 -12.97 -10.24 -13.80
N ASP A 166 -12.84 -9.38 -14.81
CA ASP A 166 -13.23 -9.68 -16.19
C ASP A 166 -11.99 -9.62 -17.07
N VAL A 167 -11.42 -10.80 -17.33
CA VAL A 167 -10.20 -10.96 -18.13
C VAL A 167 -10.41 -10.50 -19.58
N THR A 168 -11.65 -10.44 -20.08
CA THR A 168 -11.91 -9.96 -21.46
C THR A 168 -11.58 -8.47 -21.63
N LYS A 169 -11.58 -7.70 -20.52
CA LYS A 169 -11.17 -6.29 -20.50
C LYS A 169 -9.66 -6.09 -20.45
N LEU A 170 -8.89 -7.15 -20.19
CA LEU A 170 -7.43 -7.13 -20.24
C LEU A 170 -6.95 -7.23 -21.70
N THR A 171 -7.26 -6.19 -22.49
CA THR A 171 -6.89 -6.12 -23.90
C THR A 171 -5.38 -6.05 -24.07
N THR A 172 -4.88 -6.30 -25.28
CA THR A 172 -3.45 -6.16 -25.59
C THR A 172 -2.92 -4.77 -25.27
N GLU A 173 -3.73 -3.73 -25.49
CA GLU A 173 -3.37 -2.35 -25.18
C GLU A 173 -3.22 -2.14 -23.66
N VAL A 174 -4.19 -2.61 -22.87
CA VAL A 174 -4.11 -2.56 -21.40
C VAL A 174 -2.92 -3.37 -20.87
N LEU A 175 -2.68 -4.56 -21.40
CA LEU A 175 -1.51 -5.38 -21.05
C LEU A 175 -0.20 -4.67 -21.36
N ASN A 176 -0.14 -3.91 -22.46
CA ASN A 176 1.06 -3.15 -22.80
C ASN A 176 1.28 -2.00 -21.81
N LEU A 177 0.23 -1.35 -21.30
CA LEU A 177 0.38 -0.36 -20.22
C LEU A 177 1.02 -0.96 -18.97
N TYR A 178 0.67 -2.19 -18.58
CA TYR A 178 1.33 -2.88 -17.45
C TYR A 178 2.80 -3.26 -17.72
N LYS A 179 3.22 -3.35 -18.98
CA LYS A 179 4.62 -3.66 -19.33
C LYS A 179 5.52 -2.44 -19.24
N VAL A 180 5.01 -1.24 -19.52
CA VAL A 180 5.81 -0.01 -19.59
C VAL A 180 6.63 0.23 -18.30
N PRO A 181 6.03 0.14 -17.09
CA PRO A 181 6.78 0.28 -15.82
C PRO A 181 7.98 -0.66 -15.67
N LEU A 182 7.90 -1.86 -16.24
CA LEU A 182 8.94 -2.90 -16.08
C LEU A 182 10.18 -2.65 -16.95
N CYS A 183 10.11 -1.63 -17.79
CA CYS A 183 11.20 -1.14 -18.64
C CYS A 183 11.90 0.09 -18.03
N VAL A 184 11.41 0.62 -16.90
CA VAL A 184 12.07 1.72 -16.20
C VAL A 184 13.43 1.25 -15.69
N GLU A 185 14.45 2.09 -15.86
CA GLU A 185 15.81 1.76 -15.44
C GLU A 185 15.87 1.53 -13.92
N GLY A 186 16.53 0.45 -13.49
CA GLY A 186 16.63 0.11 -12.07
C GLY A 186 15.41 -0.63 -11.50
N TRP A 187 14.40 -0.94 -12.33
CA TRP A 187 13.19 -1.63 -11.88
C TRP A 187 13.46 -3.05 -11.35
N ASP A 188 14.38 -3.79 -11.98
CA ASP A 188 14.74 -5.14 -11.55
C ASP A 188 15.40 -5.14 -10.16
N GLU A 189 16.27 -4.16 -9.89
CA GLU A 189 16.91 -3.96 -8.59
C GLU A 189 15.91 -3.55 -7.52
N ALA A 190 14.96 -2.67 -7.86
CA ALA A 190 13.88 -2.26 -6.97
C ALA A 190 12.99 -3.45 -6.59
N LEU A 191 12.55 -4.23 -7.58
CA LEU A 191 11.76 -5.44 -7.35
C LEU A 191 12.53 -6.45 -6.51
N HIS A 192 13.83 -6.61 -6.74
CA HIS A 192 14.67 -7.49 -5.93
C HIS A 192 14.68 -7.08 -4.46
N GLU A 193 14.79 -5.78 -4.18
CA GLU A 193 14.82 -5.26 -2.81
C GLU A 193 13.45 -5.37 -2.13
N ILE A 194 12.37 -5.00 -2.83
CA ILE A 194 10.98 -5.22 -2.38
C ILE A 194 10.76 -6.70 -2.07
N GLY A 195 11.25 -7.59 -2.93
CA GLY A 195 11.19 -9.04 -2.76
C GLY A 195 11.90 -9.59 -1.52
N LYS A 196 12.95 -8.91 -1.04
CA LYS A 196 13.60 -9.28 0.24
C LYS A 196 12.78 -8.83 1.43
N LEU A 197 12.19 -7.64 1.32
CA LEU A 197 11.39 -7.02 2.38
C LEU A 197 9.98 -7.62 2.49
N SER A 198 9.55 -8.41 1.50
CA SER A 198 8.18 -8.96 1.45
C SER A 198 7.83 -9.92 2.59
N SER A 199 8.83 -10.50 3.28
CA SER A 199 8.59 -11.27 4.50
C SER A 199 8.34 -10.39 5.72
N GLU A 200 8.75 -9.12 5.67
CA GLU A 200 8.58 -8.13 6.74
C GLU A 200 7.26 -7.37 6.62
N THR A 201 6.61 -7.38 5.44
CA THR A 201 5.34 -6.68 5.18
C THR A 201 4.10 -7.49 5.57
N PHE A 202 4.24 -8.79 5.87
CA PHE A 202 3.14 -9.60 6.38
C PHE A 202 2.90 -9.33 7.87
N LEU A 203 1.71 -8.83 8.22
CA LEU A 203 1.30 -8.71 9.62
C LEU A 203 0.75 -10.05 10.12
N SER A 204 1.22 -10.47 11.30
CA SER A 204 0.60 -11.60 11.98
C SER A 204 -0.86 -11.27 12.36
N THR A 205 -1.70 -12.30 12.50
CA THR A 205 -3.12 -12.13 12.88
C THR A 205 -3.29 -11.31 14.16
N GLN A 206 -2.35 -11.41 15.11
CA GLN A 206 -2.36 -10.63 16.35
C GLN A 206 -2.05 -9.15 16.08
N LYS A 207 -1.05 -8.86 15.25
CA LYS A 207 -0.69 -7.48 14.86
C LYS A 207 -1.81 -6.78 14.12
N VAL A 208 -2.50 -7.48 13.20
CA VAL A 208 -3.68 -6.93 12.52
C VAL A 208 -4.75 -6.55 13.53
N VAL A 209 -5.05 -7.41 14.52
CA VAL A 209 -6.05 -7.08 15.56
C VAL A 209 -5.64 -5.85 16.37
N ILE A 210 -4.36 -5.72 16.70
CA ILE A 210 -3.83 -4.58 17.45
C ILE A 210 -3.95 -3.29 16.61
N LEU A 211 -3.53 -3.31 15.35
CA LEU A 211 -3.64 -2.19 14.41
C LEU A 211 -5.10 -1.73 14.26
N LEU A 212 -6.02 -2.68 14.08
CA LEU A 212 -7.44 -2.42 13.93
C LEU A 212 -8.05 -1.79 15.19
N LYS A 213 -7.63 -2.23 16.39
CA LYS A 213 -8.07 -1.61 17.65
C LYS A 213 -7.57 -0.18 17.78
N SER A 214 -6.33 0.10 17.39
CA SER A 214 -5.79 1.47 17.44
C SER A 214 -6.52 2.45 16.52
N LEU A 215 -7.16 1.95 15.46
CA LEU A 215 -8.01 2.78 14.59
C LEU A 215 -9.35 3.15 15.25
N GLU A 216 -9.82 2.38 16.25
CA GLU A 216 -11.07 2.71 16.97
C GLU A 216 -10.92 3.94 17.86
N ASP A 217 -9.71 4.18 18.38
CA ASP A 217 -9.40 5.30 19.28
C ASP A 217 -9.11 6.62 18.53
N LEU A 218 -9.09 6.59 17.19
CA LEU A 218 -8.77 7.75 16.37
C LEU A 218 -10.00 8.39 15.74
N PRO A 219 -9.99 9.72 15.53
CA PRO A 219 -11.06 10.44 14.85
C PRO A 219 -10.99 10.26 13.31
N VAL A 220 -10.57 9.09 12.83
CA VAL A 220 -10.39 8.78 11.41
C VAL A 220 -11.45 7.76 11.01
N LEU A 221 -12.26 8.09 10.01
CA LEU A 221 -13.25 7.17 9.47
C LEU A 221 -12.59 6.22 8.47
N VAL A 222 -12.95 4.95 8.52
CA VAL A 222 -12.37 3.91 7.66
C VAL A 222 -13.47 3.24 6.84
N LEU A 223 -13.26 3.14 5.52
CA LEU A 223 -14.15 2.41 4.63
C LEU A 223 -13.43 1.18 4.09
N VAL A 224 -13.99 0.01 4.31
CA VAL A 224 -13.51 -1.23 3.71
C VAL A 224 -14.41 -1.60 2.55
N VAL A 225 -13.81 -1.82 1.38
CA VAL A 225 -14.50 -2.15 0.14
C VAL A 225 -14.03 -3.52 -0.34
N ALA A 226 -14.96 -4.47 -0.35
CA ALA A 226 -14.75 -5.85 -0.76
C ALA A 226 -15.37 -6.12 -2.12
N GLY A 227 -14.68 -6.84 -2.99
CA GLY A 227 -15.30 -7.45 -4.17
C GLY A 227 -15.98 -8.76 -3.77
N ALA A 228 -17.24 -8.96 -4.14
CA ALA A 228 -17.96 -10.21 -3.88
C ALA A 228 -17.31 -11.41 -4.57
N GLU A 229 -16.75 -11.17 -5.76
CA GLU A 229 -16.11 -12.15 -6.63
C GLU A 229 -14.60 -11.91 -6.77
N ASP A 230 -13.98 -11.31 -5.75
CA ASP A 230 -12.53 -11.11 -5.72
C ASP A 230 -11.80 -12.47 -5.68
N ALA A 231 -11.03 -12.76 -6.72
CA ALA A 231 -10.28 -14.01 -6.87
C ALA A 231 -9.05 -14.09 -5.95
N LEU A 232 -8.64 -12.97 -5.37
CA LEU A 232 -7.41 -12.79 -4.61
C LEU A 232 -7.66 -12.72 -3.10
N VAL A 233 -8.74 -12.06 -2.68
CA VAL A 233 -9.10 -11.90 -1.27
C VAL A 233 -10.59 -12.23 -1.06
N SER A 234 -10.88 -13.34 -0.38
CA SER A 234 -12.27 -13.78 -0.16
C SER A 234 -13.08 -12.77 0.68
N LEU A 235 -14.37 -12.63 0.36
CA LEU A 235 -15.32 -11.78 1.12
C LEU A 235 -15.32 -12.06 2.63
N LYS A 236 -15.16 -13.33 3.04
CA LYS A 236 -15.10 -13.75 4.45
C LYS A 236 -14.02 -13.01 5.23
N TYR A 237 -12.89 -12.69 4.58
CA TYR A 237 -11.81 -11.94 5.20
C TYR A 237 -12.26 -10.53 5.59
N PHE A 238 -12.92 -9.82 4.68
CA PHE A 238 -13.45 -8.48 4.92
C PHE A 238 -14.57 -8.47 5.96
N GLN A 239 -15.44 -9.48 5.97
CA GLN A 239 -16.45 -9.64 7.01
C GLN A 239 -15.83 -9.81 8.40
N VAL A 240 -14.77 -10.62 8.52
CA VAL A 240 -14.04 -10.79 9.78
C VAL A 240 -13.34 -9.50 10.18
N MET A 241 -12.72 -8.78 9.25
CA MET A 241 -12.09 -7.48 9.51
C MET A 241 -13.11 -6.46 10.01
N ALA A 242 -14.24 -6.31 9.31
CA ALA A 242 -15.31 -5.38 9.68
C ALA A 242 -15.94 -5.75 11.03
N SER A 243 -16.16 -7.04 11.33
CA SER A 243 -16.72 -7.47 12.62
C SER A 243 -15.85 -7.13 13.83
N LYS A 244 -14.54 -6.89 13.61
CA LYS A 244 -13.58 -6.52 14.64
C LYS A 244 -13.48 -5.01 14.86
N LEU A 245 -14.20 -4.21 14.07
CA LEU A 245 -14.11 -2.77 14.04
C LEU A 245 -15.51 -2.20 14.30
N VAL A 246 -15.78 -1.78 15.53
CA VAL A 246 -17.16 -1.61 15.98
C VAL A 246 -17.70 -0.19 15.75
N ASN A 247 -16.84 0.83 15.68
CA ASN A 247 -17.28 2.24 15.70
C ASN A 247 -16.87 3.11 14.50
N SER A 248 -15.73 2.83 13.86
CA SER A 248 -15.17 3.73 12.83
C SER A 248 -15.14 3.14 11.43
N VAL A 249 -15.62 1.90 11.24
CA VAL A 249 -15.45 1.16 9.99
C VAL A 249 -16.77 0.77 9.35
N SER A 250 -16.96 1.22 8.11
CA SER A 250 -18.05 0.77 7.25
C SER A 250 -17.55 -0.29 6.26
N LEU A 251 -18.31 -1.37 6.07
CA LEU A 251 -18.04 -2.37 5.03
C LEU A 251 -19.01 -2.16 3.86
N THR A 252 -18.45 -1.95 2.67
CA THR A 252 -19.17 -1.95 1.41
C THR A 252 -18.76 -3.18 0.60
N VAL A 253 -19.75 -3.92 0.10
CA VAL A 253 -19.51 -5.05 -0.81
C VAL A 253 -19.96 -4.67 -2.21
N LEU A 254 -19.05 -4.79 -3.17
CA LEU A 254 -19.32 -4.55 -4.59
C LEU A 254 -19.63 -5.88 -5.26
N GLN A 255 -20.73 -5.92 -6.02
CA GLN A 255 -21.20 -7.14 -6.69
C GLN A 255 -20.61 -7.29 -8.09
N GLY A 256 -20.24 -6.17 -8.72
CA GLY A 256 -19.71 -6.14 -10.09
C GLY A 256 -18.22 -5.78 -10.18
N PRO A 257 -17.71 -5.47 -11.38
CA PRO A 257 -16.33 -5.02 -11.56
C PRO A 257 -16.09 -3.79 -10.69
N VAL A 258 -15.10 -3.92 -9.79
CA VAL A 258 -14.75 -2.96 -8.73
C VAL A 258 -14.82 -1.52 -9.26
N LEU A 259 -14.18 -1.19 -10.39
CA LEU A 259 -14.15 0.18 -10.93
C LEU A 259 -15.52 0.84 -11.24
N ALA A 260 -16.53 0.09 -11.69
CA ALA A 260 -17.80 0.69 -12.11
C ALA A 260 -18.70 1.04 -10.92
N GLU A 261 -18.69 0.19 -9.89
CA GLU A 261 -19.50 0.39 -8.68
C GLU A 261 -18.74 1.19 -7.60
N VAL A 262 -17.40 1.15 -7.60
CA VAL A 262 -16.53 1.88 -6.66
C VAL A 262 -16.92 3.33 -6.56
N HIS A 263 -17.01 4.05 -7.68
CA HIS A 263 -17.28 5.50 -7.62
C HIS A 263 -18.67 5.80 -7.07
N GLN A 264 -19.67 4.98 -7.39
CA GLN A 264 -21.04 5.18 -6.89
C GLN A 264 -21.15 4.94 -5.39
N ARG A 265 -20.31 4.06 -4.82
CA ARG A 265 -20.37 3.67 -3.41
C ARG A 265 -19.37 4.44 -2.54
N ILE A 266 -18.18 4.73 -3.06
CA ILE A 266 -17.10 5.39 -2.32
C ILE A 266 -17.26 6.91 -2.34
N ASN A 267 -17.65 7.52 -3.47
CA ASN A 267 -17.71 8.98 -3.55
C ASN A 267 -18.66 9.60 -2.52
N PRO A 268 -19.90 9.09 -2.29
CA PRO A 268 -20.78 9.64 -1.26
C PRO A 268 -20.19 9.57 0.14
N TRP A 269 -19.41 8.52 0.44
CA TRP A 269 -18.71 8.39 1.70
C TRP A 269 -17.58 9.40 1.80
N ILE A 270 -16.74 9.56 0.78
CA ILE A 270 -15.66 10.56 0.76
C ILE A 270 -16.21 11.97 1.01
N CYS A 271 -17.31 12.35 0.37
CA CYS A 271 -17.95 13.66 0.55
C CYS A 271 -18.56 13.89 1.95
N GLN A 272 -18.79 12.84 2.74
CA GLN A 272 -19.24 12.98 4.13
C GLN A 272 -18.06 13.16 5.10
N VAL A 273 -16.86 12.74 4.69
CA VAL A 273 -15.66 12.70 5.53
C VAL A 273 -14.77 13.94 5.32
N LEU A 274 -14.74 14.50 4.10
CA LEU A 274 -14.04 15.74 3.73
C LEU A 274 -14.91 16.98 3.94
#